data_AF-M2TVL8-F1
#
_entry.id   AF-M2TVL8-F1
#
_cell.length_a   1.000
_cell.length_b   1.000
_cell.length_c   1.000
_cell.angle_alpha   90.00
_cell.angle_beta   90.00
_cell.angle_gamma   90.00
#
_symmetry.space_group_name_H-M   'P 1'
#
loop_
_entity.id
_entity.type
_entity.pdbx_description
1 polymer ?
#
loop_
_entity_poly.entity_id
_entity_poly.type
_entity_poly.pdbx_seq_one_letter_code
_entity_poly.pdbx_strand_id
1 'polypeptide(L)' 'MTQGPVMILTDLLNCTIRIVLGAGELLAAECELASGPRGYGDKAEVDVEIEALLREELLAALDCDFWGRKRAQH' A
#
# COMPACT_ATOMS: atom_id res chain seq x y z
N MET A 1 4.95 9.70 -29.22
CA MET A 1 3.86 9.52 -28.24
C MET A 1 3.60 8.03 -28.16
N THR A 2 4.32 7.32 -27.30
CA THR A 2 4.09 5.89 -27.07
C THR A 2 2.89 5.78 -26.15
N GLN A 3 1.77 5.31 -26.70
CA GLN A 3 0.62 4.87 -25.89
C GLN A 3 1.14 3.75 -24.99
N GLY A 4 1.11 3.97 -23.67
CA GLY A 4 1.44 2.94 -22.69
C GLY A 4 0.51 1.73 -22.84
N PRO A 5 0.90 0.54 -22.35
CA PRO A 5 0.04 -0.63 -22.41
C PRO A 5 -1.31 -0.31 -21.74
N VAL A 6 -2.40 -0.51 -22.47
CA VAL A 6 -3.75 -0.43 -21.90
C VAL A 6 -3.89 -1.61 -20.94
N MET A 7 -3.80 -1.34 -19.64
CA MET A 7 -4.10 -2.35 -18.64
C MET A 7 -5.59 -2.66 -18.69
N ILE A 8 -5.94 -3.92 -18.95
CA ILE A 8 -7.33 -4.36 -18.92
C ILE A 8 -7.78 -4.29 -17.46
N LEU A 9 -9.02 -3.86 -17.18
CA LEU A 9 -9.52 -3.66 -15.80
C LEU A 9 -9.24 -4.87 -14.88
N THR A 10 -9.34 -6.09 -15.41
CA THR A 10 -9.04 -7.32 -14.69
C THR A 10 -7.57 -7.43 -14.28
N ASP A 11 -6.64 -7.00 -15.12
CA ASP A 11 -5.21 -7.00 -14.81
C ASP A 11 -4.90 -5.97 -13.72
N LEU A 12 -5.51 -4.78 -13.80
CA LEU A 12 -5.40 -3.76 -12.75
C LEU A 12 -5.93 -4.26 -11.41
N LEU A 13 -7.09 -4.92 -11.44
CA LEU A 13 -7.68 -5.51 -10.24
C LEU A 13 -6.77 -6.58 -9.64
N ASN A 14 -6.25 -7.51 -10.46
CA ASN A 14 -5.36 -8.56 -10.00
C ASN A 14 -4.05 -7.99 -9.43
N CYS A 15 -3.48 -6.96 -10.07
CA CYS A 15 -2.31 -6.25 -9.56
C CYS A 15 -2.62 -5.59 -8.21
N THR A 16 -3.76 -4.89 -8.11
CA THR A 16 -4.20 -4.22 -6.87
C THR A 16 -4.38 -5.23 -5.73
N ILE A 17 -5.02 -6.38 -5.98
CA ILE A 17 -5.19 -7.44 -5.00
C ILE A 17 -3.83 -7.93 -4.49
N ARG A 18 -2.88 -8.20 -5.39
CA ARG A 18 -1.53 -8.64 -5.00
C ARG A 18 -0.83 -7.61 -4.12
N ILE A 19 -0.92 -6.33 -4.46
CA ILE A 19 -0.31 -5.24 -3.69
C ILE A 19 -0.92 -5.14 -2.29
N VAL A 20 -2.26 -5.19 -2.19
CA VAL A 20 -2.97 -5.13 -0.91
C VAL A 20 -2.70 -6.36 -0.05
N LEU A 21 -2.52 -7.54 -0.64
CA LEU A 21 -2.09 -8.72 0.10
C LEU A 21 -0.70 -8.53 0.72
N GLY A 22 0.26 -7.95 -0.01
CA GLY A 22 1.57 -7.61 0.53
C GLY A 22 1.51 -6.60 1.68
N ALA A 23 0.62 -5.61 1.61
CA ALA A 23 0.34 -4.73 2.75
C ALA A 23 -0.25 -5.49 3.96
N GLY A 24 -1.09 -6.49 3.71
CA GLY A 24 -1.64 -7.38 4.73
C GLY A 24 -0.56 -8.24 5.40
N GLU A 25 0.44 -8.70 4.65
CA GLU A 25 1.58 -9.44 5.20
C GLU A 25 2.41 -8.57 6.15
N LEU A 26 2.64 -7.29 5.83
CA LEU A 26 3.30 -6.35 6.76
C LEU A 26 2.51 -6.19 8.06
N LEU A 27 1.19 -6.05 7.97
CA LEU A 27 0.33 -5.95 9.14
C LEU A 27 0.32 -7.22 9.98
N ALA A 28 0.30 -8.40 9.33
CA ALA A 28 0.36 -9.68 10.01
C ALA A 28 1.70 -9.84 10.75
N ALA A 29 2.82 -9.55 10.08
CA ALA A 29 4.15 -9.60 10.68
C ALA A 29 4.28 -8.66 11.88
N GLU A 30 3.68 -7.46 11.81
CA GLU A 30 3.64 -6.52 12.93
C GLU A 30 2.91 -7.10 14.15
N CYS A 31 1.75 -7.73 13.92
CA CYS A 31 0.96 -8.35 14.97
C CYS A 31 1.68 -9.53 15.65
N GLU A 32 2.60 -10.18 14.93
CA GLU A 32 3.34 -11.36 15.38
C GLU A 32 4.67 -11.02 16.07
N LEU A 33 5.06 -9.75 16.15
CA LEU A 33 6.28 -9.34 16.85
C LEU A 33 6.26 -9.80 18.32
N ALA A 34 7.35 -10.42 18.77
CA ALA A 34 7.48 -10.91 20.14
C ALA A 34 7.38 -9.80 21.20
N SER A 35 7.71 -8.55 20.83
CA SER A 35 7.53 -7.35 21.66
C SER A 35 6.10 -6.81 21.68
N GLY A 36 5.20 -7.41 20.90
CA GLY A 36 3.94 -6.81 20.48
C GLY A 36 4.11 -5.78 19.35
N PRO A 37 2.98 -5.29 18.80
CA PRO A 37 2.98 -4.26 17.77
C PRO A 37 3.70 -2.98 18.21
N ARG A 38 4.51 -2.43 17.32
CA ARG A 38 5.13 -1.10 17.43
C ARG A 38 4.04 -0.04 17.24
N GLY A 39 3.90 0.83 18.23
CA GLY A 39 2.95 1.94 18.16
C GLY A 39 2.37 2.34 19.51
N TYR A 40 1.54 3.37 19.48
CA TYR A 40 0.80 3.86 20.64
C TYR A 40 -0.53 4.46 20.23
N GLY A 41 -1.60 4.08 20.92
CA GLY A 41 -2.96 4.55 20.61
C GLY A 41 -3.42 4.07 19.23
N ASP A 42 -3.79 5.01 18.35
CA ASP A 42 -4.27 4.74 16.98
C ASP A 42 -3.17 4.87 15.92
N LYS A 43 -1.89 4.88 16.33
CA LYS A 43 -0.74 5.03 15.45
C LYS A 43 0.26 3.90 15.65
N ALA A 44 0.66 3.30 14.55
CA ALA A 44 1.73 2.30 14.50
C ALA A 44 2.71 2.65 13.39
N GLU A 45 4.00 2.32 13.57
CA GLU A 45 5.03 2.47 12.55
C GLU A 45 4.64 1.71 11.27
N VAL A 46 4.01 0.54 11.42
CA VAL A 46 3.50 -0.25 10.29
C VAL A 46 2.49 0.52 9.43
N ASP A 47 1.76 1.51 9.97
CA ASP A 47 0.85 2.33 9.17
C ASP A 47 1.61 3.11 8.07
N VAL A 48 2.80 3.61 8.41
CA VAL A 48 3.65 4.39 7.49
C VAL A 48 4.28 3.47 6.46
N GLU A 49 4.73 2.28 6.89
CA GLU A 49 5.32 1.26 6.04
C GLU A 49 4.30 0.74 5.01
N ILE A 50 3.07 0.45 5.45
CA ILE A 50 1.95 0.05 4.58
C ILE A 50 1.60 1.17 3.60
N GLU A 51 1.46 2.41 4.06
CA GLU A 51 1.10 3.52 3.16
C GLU A 51 2.22 3.81 2.14
N ALA A 52 3.48 3.63 2.51
CA ALA A 52 4.62 3.72 1.59
C ALA A 52 4.53 2.65 0.49
N LEU A 53 4.37 1.38 0.88
CA LEU A 53 4.23 0.26 -0.05
C LEU A 53 3.04 0.45 -1.00
N LEU A 54 1.87 0.79 -0.46
CA LEU A 54 0.66 1.00 -1.27
C LEU A 54 0.86 2.15 -2.26
N ARG A 55 1.46 3.27 -1.84
CA ARG A 55 1.69 4.40 -2.74
C ARG A 55 2.63 4.04 -3.87
N GLU A 56 3.77 3.44 -3.56
CA GLU A 56 4.80 3.14 -4.56
C GLU A 56 4.28 2.15 -5.60
N GLU A 57 3.67 1.05 -5.15
CA GLU A 57 3.22 -0.02 -6.03
C GLU A 57 1.96 0.36 -6.82
N LEU A 58 1.00 1.08 -6.22
CA LEU A 58 -0.23 1.48 -6.94
C LEU A 58 0.04 2.56 -7.99
N LEU A 59 0.94 3.52 -7.71
CA LEU A 59 1.36 4.53 -8.70
C LEU A 59 2.17 3.92 -9.84
N ALA A 60 2.91 2.83 -9.57
CA ALA A 60 3.57 2.07 -10.62
C ALA A 60 2.56 1.26 -11.47
N ALA A 61 1.45 0.81 -10.88
CA ALA A 61 0.41 0.05 -11.56
C ALA A 61 -0.53 0.93 -12.40
N LEU A 62 -0.81 2.16 -11.98
CA LEU A 62 -1.67 3.10 -12.68
C LEU A 62 -1.15 4.53 -12.51
N ASP A 63 -0.97 5.24 -13.63
CA ASP A 63 -0.61 6.66 -13.64
C ASP A 63 -1.80 7.52 -13.18
N CYS A 64 -1.93 7.67 -11.86
CA CYS A 64 -2.99 8.42 -11.19
C CYS A 64 -2.47 9.12 -9.93
N ASP A 65 -3.33 9.85 -9.23
CA ASP A 65 -3.01 10.40 -7.91
C ASP A 65 -3.18 9.36 -6.80
N PHE A 66 -2.52 9.58 -5.66
CA PHE A 66 -2.65 8.75 -4.46
C PHE A 66 -3.01 9.60 -3.24
N TRP A 67 -4.11 9.25 -2.56
CA TRP A 67 -4.60 9.90 -1.34
C TRP A 67 -4.60 8.91 -0.17
N GLY A 68 -3.54 8.95 0.65
CA GLY A 68 -3.40 8.14 1.87
C GLY A 68 -3.83 8.88 3.14
N ARG A 69 -4.01 8.14 4.24
CA ARG A 69 -4.45 8.71 5.53
C ARG A 69 -3.33 9.53 6.20
N LYS A 70 -2.08 9.08 6.12
CA LYS A 70 -0.92 9.72 6.77
C LYS A 70 -0.38 10.89 5.93
N ARG A 71 -0.64 10.95 4.62
CA ARG A 71 -0.21 12.03 3.72
C ARG A 71 -1.28 13.07 3.36
N ALA A 72 -2.44 13.08 4.02
CA ALA A 72 -3.42 14.18 3.91
C ALA A 72 -2.97 15.49 4.63
N GLN A 73 -1.67 15.63 4.93
CA GLN A 73 -1.05 16.84 5.47
C GLN A 73 0.02 17.31 4.47
N HIS A 74 -0.41 18.10 3.48
CA HIS A 74 0.43 19.08 2.80
C HIS A 74 -0.23 20.44 2.97
#